data_AF-A0A9P5NHU6-F1
#
_entry.id   AF-A0A9P5NHU6-F1
#
_cell.length_a   1.000
_cell.length_b   1.000
_cell.length_c   1.000
_cell.angle_alpha   90.00
_cell.angle_beta   90.00
_cell.angle_gamma   90.00
#
_symmetry.space_group_name_H-M   'P 1'
#
loop_
_entity.id
_entity.type
_entity.pdbx_description
1 polymer ?
#
loop_
_entity_poly.entity_id
_entity_poly.type
_entity_poly.pdbx_seq_one_letter_code
_entity_poly.pdbx_strand_id
1 'polypeptide(L)'
;MKSPSIYSFNPFRAIAYLWRARRVPVVPIPEGAYPLYKGTPSFLARWALPFLSLDVMYMTSMAYECWEGGQLYPNVLKNTRKGKPEDAQSPTPTPTPPKSPESEVSEKKEVWKRVAFAAFHCGLGGLIAVWLLSQRSSWVRTMAVVRPSKLKAPAQLYIEVSGHPTGYGHPFLMRDCTLMGYTEAKDVMLVNTGTEGKFPFFPLGSTIGGKEMPAKGDLAKINMLKIWKALGGQIERKY
;
A
#
# COMPACT_ATOMS: atom_id res chain seq x y z
N MET A 1 -23.51 4.51 9.74
CA MET A 1 -22.74 4.67 8.48
C MET A 1 -21.70 3.58 8.39
N LYS A 2 -21.70 2.75 7.32
CA LYS A 2 -20.65 1.75 7.10
C LYS A 2 -19.32 2.48 6.90
N SER A 3 -18.38 2.32 7.83
CA SER A 3 -17.04 2.89 7.73
C SER A 3 -16.36 2.22 6.53
N PRO A 4 -16.12 2.97 5.44
CA PRO A 4 -15.69 2.36 4.22
C PRO A 4 -14.20 2.01 4.34
N SER A 5 -13.93 0.75 4.06
CA SER A 5 -12.69 0.00 4.27
C SER A 5 -11.44 0.62 3.65
N ILE A 6 -10.32 0.65 4.41
CA ILE A 6 -8.98 0.95 3.88
C ILE A 6 -8.44 -0.16 2.95
N TYR A 7 -9.15 -1.29 2.88
CA TYR A 7 -8.80 -2.47 2.09
C TYR A 7 -9.44 -2.42 0.70
N SER A 8 -10.48 -1.60 0.53
CA SER A 8 -10.95 -1.21 -0.80
C SER A 8 -9.91 -0.29 -1.44
N PHE A 9 -9.64 -0.48 -2.74
CA PHE A 9 -8.74 0.39 -3.49
C PHE A 9 -9.31 1.82 -3.52
N ASN A 10 -8.79 2.68 -2.64
CA ASN A 10 -9.14 4.09 -2.58
C ASN A 10 -7.88 4.91 -2.26
N PRO A 11 -7.23 5.49 -3.28
CA PRO A 11 -5.96 6.17 -3.11
C PRO A 11 -6.06 7.43 -2.24
N PHE A 12 -7.18 8.17 -2.27
CA PHE A 12 -7.35 9.35 -1.41
C PHE A 12 -7.39 8.99 0.08
N ARG A 13 -8.03 7.86 0.42
CA ARG A 13 -8.00 7.36 1.80
C ARG A 13 -6.63 6.85 2.20
N ALA A 14 -5.93 6.19 1.28
CA ALA A 14 -4.55 5.74 1.50
C ALA A 14 -3.63 6.94 1.76
N ILE A 15 -3.75 8.04 0.99
CA ILE A 15 -3.03 9.30 1.22
C ILE A 15 -3.36 9.85 2.61
N ALA A 16 -4.65 10.00 2.93
CA ALA A 16 -5.08 10.54 4.21
C ALA A 16 -4.60 9.67 5.40
N TYR A 17 -4.57 8.35 5.23
CA TYR A 17 -4.05 7.41 6.22
C TYR A 17 -2.54 7.60 6.40
N LEU A 18 -1.75 7.58 5.32
CA LEU A 18 -0.31 7.80 5.38
C LEU A 18 0.04 9.16 6.01
N TRP A 19 -0.75 10.20 5.71
CA TRP A 19 -0.58 11.51 6.30
C TRP A 19 -0.77 11.50 7.81
N ARG A 20 -1.78 10.78 8.32
CA ARG A 20 -2.01 10.63 9.77
C ARG A 20 -0.94 9.77 10.42
N ALA A 21 -0.60 8.63 9.81
CA ALA A 21 0.41 7.71 10.32
C ALA A 21 1.77 8.41 10.51
N ARG A 22 2.13 9.36 9.64
CA ARG A 22 3.34 10.19 9.78
C ARG A 22 3.36 11.09 11.02
N ARG A 23 2.22 11.39 11.62
CA ARG A 23 2.12 12.25 12.82
C ARG A 23 2.39 11.48 14.11
N VAL A 24 2.27 10.15 14.07
CA VAL A 24 2.53 9.32 15.24
C VAL A 24 4.01 8.96 15.27
N PRO A 25 4.73 9.23 16.39
CA PRO A 25 6.12 8.86 16.49
C PRO A 25 6.27 7.33 16.42
N VAL A 26 7.36 6.90 15.80
CA VAL A 26 7.80 5.51 15.81
C VAL A 26 8.92 5.43 16.84
N VAL A 27 8.70 4.68 17.91
CA VAL A 27 9.61 4.61 19.07
C VAL A 27 10.06 3.16 19.31
N PRO A 28 11.23 2.94 19.92
CA PRO A 28 11.65 1.60 20.30
C PRO A 28 10.68 1.01 21.34
N ILE A 29 10.38 -0.27 21.19
CA ILE A 29 9.54 -1.02 22.14
C ILE A 29 10.40 -1.32 23.38
N PRO A 30 9.94 -0.97 24.60
CA PRO A 30 10.71 -1.22 25.82
C PRO A 30 11.02 -2.70 26.05
N GLU A 31 12.19 -2.98 26.61
CA GLU A 31 12.57 -4.33 27.01
C GLU A 31 11.64 -4.86 28.12
N GLY A 32 11.32 -6.15 28.08
CA GLY A 32 10.38 -6.78 29.02
C GLY A 32 8.91 -6.46 28.77
N ALA A 33 8.56 -5.81 27.65
CA ALA A 33 7.17 -5.61 27.26
C ALA A 33 6.43 -6.95 27.06
N TYR A 34 5.17 -7.01 27.49
CA TYR A 34 4.35 -8.21 27.35
C TYR A 34 3.98 -8.41 25.86
N PRO A 35 4.32 -9.57 25.25
CA PRO A 35 4.02 -9.83 23.83
C PRO A 35 2.54 -10.19 23.66
N LEU A 36 1.71 -9.16 23.43
CA LEU A 36 0.27 -9.32 23.25
C LEU A 36 -0.06 -10.07 21.96
N TYR A 37 0.59 -9.70 20.86
CA TYR A 37 0.36 -10.30 19.54
C TYR A 37 1.65 -10.40 18.74
N LYS A 38 1.82 -11.52 18.06
CA LYS A 38 2.84 -11.70 17.02
C LYS A 38 2.24 -12.51 15.89
N GLY A 39 2.21 -11.94 14.70
CA GLY A 39 1.60 -12.60 13.55
C GLY A 39 2.24 -12.22 12.23
N THR A 40 1.70 -12.83 11.19
CA THR A 40 2.14 -12.57 9.81
C THR A 40 1.21 -11.52 9.20
N PRO A 41 1.75 -10.39 8.70
CA PRO A 41 0.94 -9.40 8.00
C PRO A 41 0.30 -9.95 6.72
N SER A 42 -0.64 -9.20 6.15
CA SER A 42 -1.26 -9.58 4.88
C SER A 42 -0.23 -9.75 3.77
N PHE A 43 -0.57 -10.59 2.79
CA PHE A 43 0.25 -10.82 1.61
C PHE A 43 0.63 -9.50 0.92
N LEU A 44 -0.35 -8.61 0.70
CA LEU A 44 -0.10 -7.30 0.10
C LEU A 44 0.85 -6.44 0.92
N ALA A 45 0.72 -6.40 2.25
CA ALA A 45 1.62 -5.61 3.10
C ALA A 45 3.07 -6.15 3.09
N ARG A 46 3.23 -7.48 3.02
CA ARG A 46 4.54 -8.15 2.92
C ARG A 46 5.24 -7.86 1.60
N TRP A 47 4.49 -7.97 0.51
CA TRP A 47 5.01 -7.87 -0.87
C TRP A 47 4.91 -6.45 -1.46
N ALA A 48 4.43 -5.47 -0.70
CA ALA A 48 4.29 -4.09 -1.16
C ALA A 48 5.58 -3.52 -1.76
N LEU A 49 6.74 -3.68 -1.09
CA LEU A 49 8.02 -3.15 -1.60
C LEU A 49 8.49 -3.87 -2.88
N PRO A 50 8.46 -5.22 -2.95
CA PRO A 50 8.70 -5.93 -4.22
C PRO A 50 7.78 -5.48 -5.37
N PHE A 51 6.47 -5.36 -5.11
CA PHE A 51 5.54 -4.89 -6.15
C PHE A 51 5.84 -3.46 -6.58
N LEU A 52 6.16 -2.58 -5.64
CA LEU A 52 6.60 -1.22 -5.93
C LEU A 52 7.88 -1.20 -6.78
N SER A 53 8.86 -2.06 -6.50
CA SER A 53 10.08 -2.11 -7.31
C SER A 53 9.81 -2.55 -8.75
N LEU A 54 8.93 -3.55 -8.93
CA LEU A 54 8.52 -4.01 -10.26
C LEU A 54 7.73 -2.93 -11.00
N ASP A 55 6.83 -2.24 -10.29
CA ASP A 55 6.02 -1.15 -10.83
C ASP A 55 6.90 0.03 -11.26
N VAL A 56 7.87 0.45 -10.45
CA VAL A 56 8.81 1.53 -10.82
C VAL A 56 9.60 1.15 -12.06
N MET A 57 10.10 -0.09 -12.16
CA MET A 57 10.80 -0.56 -13.37
C MET A 57 9.89 -0.52 -14.59
N TYR A 58 8.68 -1.09 -14.49
CA TYR A 58 7.72 -1.14 -15.59
C TYR A 58 7.25 0.26 -16.01
N MET A 59 6.88 1.10 -15.05
CA MET A 59 6.46 2.48 -15.25
C MET A 59 7.55 3.29 -15.95
N THR A 60 8.82 3.14 -15.53
CA THR A 60 9.94 3.84 -16.17
C THR A 60 10.11 3.40 -17.62
N SER A 61 10.03 2.09 -17.91
CA SER A 61 10.06 1.56 -19.27
C SER A 61 8.89 2.06 -20.11
N MET A 62 7.66 2.06 -19.59
CA MET A 62 6.48 2.54 -20.30
C MET A 62 6.52 4.06 -20.54
N ALA A 63 7.02 4.83 -19.58
CA ALA A 63 7.21 6.27 -19.73
C ALA A 63 8.25 6.58 -20.82
N TYR A 64 9.35 5.83 -20.85
CA TYR A 64 10.36 5.90 -21.90
C TYR A 64 9.78 5.53 -23.28
N GLU A 65 9.02 4.44 -23.38
CA GLU A 65 8.35 4.03 -24.62
C GLU A 65 7.35 5.09 -25.11
N CYS A 66 6.55 5.67 -24.21
CA CYS A 66 5.61 6.72 -24.56
C CYS A 66 6.33 7.98 -25.06
N TRP A 67 7.49 8.32 -24.48
CA TRP A 67 8.30 9.46 -24.88
C TRP A 67 8.94 9.26 -26.27
N GLU A 68 9.54 8.09 -26.51
CA GLU A 68 10.18 7.77 -27.80
C GLU A 68 9.20 7.40 -28.92
N GLY A 69 7.91 7.22 -28.60
CA GLY A 69 6.88 6.92 -29.59
C GLY A 69 6.74 5.44 -29.93
N GLY A 70 7.07 4.54 -28.99
CA GLY A 70 6.77 3.11 -29.07
C GLY A 70 7.70 2.27 -29.94
N GLN A 71 9.02 2.57 -29.97
CA GLN A 71 9.97 1.89 -30.86
C GLN A 71 10.54 0.54 -30.36
N LEU A 72 10.26 0.11 -29.12
CA LEU A 72 10.82 -1.14 -28.58
C LEU A 72 10.16 -2.42 -29.14
N TYR A 73 8.92 -2.32 -29.61
CA TYR A 73 8.28 -3.37 -30.40
C TYR A 73 8.13 -2.88 -31.84
N PRO A 74 8.96 -3.35 -32.80
CA PRO A 74 8.70 -3.05 -34.20
C PRO A 74 7.28 -3.50 -34.49
N ASN A 75 6.42 -2.55 -34.87
CA ASN A 75 5.07 -2.82 -35.32
C ASN A 75 5.19 -3.76 -36.52
N VAL A 76 5.10 -5.08 -36.30
CA VAL A 76 5.32 -6.10 -37.32
C VAL A 76 4.35 -5.92 -38.49
N LEU A 77 3.21 -5.28 -38.22
CA LEU A 77 2.18 -4.89 -39.18
C LEU A 77 2.48 -3.63 -40.01
N LYS A 78 3.41 -2.75 -39.59
CA LYS A 78 3.82 -1.59 -40.40
C LYS A 78 4.79 -1.99 -41.52
N ASN A 79 5.59 -3.04 -41.32
CA ASN A 79 6.55 -3.51 -42.32
C ASN A 79 5.91 -4.39 -43.41
N THR A 80 4.72 -4.94 -43.19
CA THR A 80 4.02 -5.77 -44.18
C THR A 80 3.41 -4.97 -45.34
N ARG A 81 3.27 -3.64 -45.22
CA ARG A 81 2.66 -2.79 -46.25
C ARG A 81 3.66 -2.15 -47.22
N LYS A 82 4.96 -2.39 -47.06
CA LYS A 82 6.04 -1.90 -47.95
C LYS A 82 6.62 -2.98 -48.87
N GLY A 83 5.80 -3.96 -49.26
CA GLY A 83 6.15 -4.96 -50.27
C GLY A 83 5.49 -4.67 -51.61
N LYS A 84 5.94 -3.64 -52.32
CA LYS A 84 5.77 -3.56 -53.78
C LYS A 84 7.15 -3.21 -54.36
N PRO A 85 7.82 -4.11 -55.09
CA PRO A 85 9.15 -3.83 -55.62
C PRO A 85 9.07 -2.75 -56.70
N GLU A 86 9.90 -1.72 -56.57
CA GLU A 86 10.19 -0.71 -57.59
C GLU A 86 11.21 -1.30 -58.57
N ASP A 87 10.88 -1.27 -59.87
CA ASP A 87 11.86 -1.32 -60.94
C ASP A 87 12.57 0.04 -61.09
N ALA A 88 13.85 -0.05 -61.45
CA ALA A 88 14.88 0.99 -61.48
C ALA A 88 14.58 2.27 -62.27
N GLN A 89 15.05 3.44 -61.77
CA GLN A 89 15.92 4.39 -62.51
C GLN A 89 16.44 5.57 -61.63
N SER A 90 17.60 6.10 -62.06
CA SER A 90 18.61 6.98 -61.42
C SER A 90 18.17 8.41 -60.95
N PRO A 91 19.07 9.17 -60.24
CA PRO A 91 18.70 10.21 -59.28
C PRO A 91 18.53 11.61 -59.88
N THR A 92 17.58 12.38 -59.35
CA THR A 92 17.52 13.84 -59.50
C THR A 92 17.38 14.45 -58.09
N PRO A 93 18.18 15.45 -57.69
CA PRO A 93 18.03 16.09 -56.39
C PRO A 93 16.89 17.10 -56.44
N THR A 94 15.73 16.76 -55.88
CA THR A 94 14.60 17.67 -55.73
C THR A 94 14.72 18.40 -54.38
N PRO A 95 14.57 19.74 -54.34
CA PRO A 95 14.73 20.52 -53.11
C PRO A 95 13.64 20.20 -52.08
N THR A 96 14.06 20.15 -50.81
CA THR A 96 13.21 19.90 -49.65
C THR A 96 12.09 20.95 -49.58
N PRO A 97 10.79 20.56 -49.59
CA PRO A 97 9.72 21.53 -49.47
C PRO A 97 9.71 22.15 -48.06
N PRO A 98 9.38 23.45 -47.93
CA PRO A 98 9.36 24.13 -46.64
C PRO A 98 8.31 23.49 -45.72
N LYS A 99 8.69 23.24 -44.45
CA LYS A 99 7.79 22.74 -43.40
C LYS A 99 6.53 23.63 -43.35
N SER A 100 5.39 23.08 -43.76
CA SER A 100 4.13 23.80 -43.65
C SER A 100 3.75 23.95 -42.17
N PRO A 101 3.08 25.03 -41.76
CA PRO A 101 2.61 25.20 -40.37
C PRO A 101 1.65 24.09 -39.90
N GLU A 102 1.05 23.32 -40.81
CA GLU A 102 0.28 22.12 -40.45
C GLU A 102 1.15 20.99 -39.90
N SER A 103 2.41 20.90 -40.35
CA SER A 103 3.37 19.92 -39.83
C SER A 103 3.76 20.22 -38.38
N GLU A 104 3.92 21.49 -38.00
CA GLU A 104 4.17 21.87 -36.60
C GLU A 104 2.96 21.60 -35.69
N VAL A 105 1.74 21.84 -36.16
CA VAL A 105 0.52 21.56 -35.39
C VAL A 105 0.32 20.05 -35.24
N SER A 106 0.66 19.26 -36.26
CA SER A 106 0.65 17.80 -36.21
C SER A 106 1.70 17.25 -35.25
N GLU A 107 2.94 17.75 -35.30
CA GLU A 107 4.04 17.38 -34.39
C GLU A 107 3.71 17.77 -32.93
N LYS A 108 3.18 18.99 -32.69
CA LYS A 108 2.76 19.43 -31.34
C LYS A 108 1.63 18.57 -30.77
N LYS A 109 0.65 18.15 -31.60
CA LYS A 109 -0.43 17.22 -31.20
C LYS A 109 0.10 15.82 -30.88
N GLU A 110 1.15 15.37 -31.55
CA GLU A 110 1.77 14.06 -31.30
C GLU A 110 2.59 14.05 -30.01
N VAL A 111 3.36 15.12 -29.75
CA VAL A 111 4.12 15.29 -28.51
C VAL A 111 3.19 15.38 -27.29
N TRP A 112 2.09 16.13 -27.36
CA TRP A 112 1.18 16.21 -26.22
C TRP A 112 0.54 14.85 -25.90
N LYS A 113 0.15 14.06 -26.91
CA LYS A 113 -0.34 12.69 -26.67
C LYS A 113 0.68 11.84 -25.92
N ARG A 114 1.95 11.89 -26.34
CA ARG A 114 3.06 11.14 -25.69
C ARG A 114 3.23 11.55 -24.23
N VAL A 115 3.24 12.84 -23.93
CA VAL A 115 3.35 13.35 -22.56
C VAL A 115 2.10 13.01 -21.74
N ALA A 116 0.90 13.09 -22.32
CA ALA A 116 -0.33 12.70 -21.64
C ALA A 116 -0.34 11.20 -21.27
N PHE A 117 0.10 10.31 -22.17
CA PHE A 117 0.23 8.89 -21.89
C PHE A 117 1.32 8.58 -20.86
N ALA A 118 2.47 9.25 -20.92
CA ALA A 118 3.52 9.11 -19.91
C ALA A 118 3.03 9.58 -18.53
N ALA A 119 2.37 10.74 -18.47
CA ALA A 119 1.78 11.27 -17.25
C ALA A 119 0.69 10.34 -16.68
N PHE A 120 -0.13 9.72 -17.54
CA PHE A 120 -1.13 8.73 -17.12
C PHE A 120 -0.49 7.52 -16.42
N HIS A 121 0.56 6.92 -16.99
CA HIS A 121 1.25 5.78 -16.38
C HIS A 121 1.95 6.17 -15.06
N CYS A 122 2.60 7.34 -15.03
CA CYS A 122 3.19 7.87 -13.81
C CYS A 122 2.13 8.10 -12.72
N GLY A 123 0.98 8.66 -13.09
CA GLY A 123 -0.15 8.88 -12.19
C GLY A 123 -0.71 7.58 -11.64
N LEU A 124 -0.96 6.60 -12.52
CA LEU A 124 -1.51 5.30 -12.12
C LEU A 124 -0.55 4.53 -11.21
N GLY A 125 0.75 4.46 -11.56
CA GLY A 125 1.79 3.88 -10.72
C GLY A 125 1.86 4.57 -9.35
N GLY A 126 1.81 5.91 -9.32
CA GLY A 126 1.74 6.69 -8.09
C GLY A 126 0.54 6.33 -7.20
N LEU A 127 -0.65 6.14 -7.79
CA LEU A 127 -1.86 5.76 -7.02
C LEU A 127 -1.75 4.33 -6.45
N ILE A 128 -1.24 3.38 -7.24
CA ILE A 128 -1.00 2.01 -6.80
C ILE A 128 0.05 2.01 -5.69
N ALA A 129 1.11 2.80 -5.84
CA ALA A 129 2.19 2.91 -4.88
C ALA A 129 1.69 3.41 -3.52
N VAL A 130 0.91 4.49 -3.52
CA VAL A 130 0.31 5.02 -2.30
C VAL A 130 -0.61 3.99 -1.64
N TRP A 131 -1.41 3.27 -2.43
CA TRP A 131 -2.27 2.23 -1.88
C TRP A 131 -1.46 1.08 -1.23
N LEU A 132 -0.43 0.56 -1.90
CA LEU A 132 0.43 -0.50 -1.36
C LEU A 132 1.19 -0.06 -0.10
N LEU A 133 1.74 1.15 -0.10
CA LEU A 133 2.40 1.74 1.08
C LEU A 133 1.42 1.90 2.24
N SER A 134 0.16 2.24 1.97
CA SER A 134 -0.86 2.32 3.02
C SER A 134 -1.14 0.96 3.65
N GLN A 135 -1.24 -0.12 2.85
CA GLN A 135 -1.36 -1.48 3.37
C GLN A 135 -0.14 -1.84 4.24
N ARG A 136 1.07 -1.62 3.73
CA ARG A 136 2.30 -1.91 4.49
C ARG A 136 2.36 -1.14 5.82
N SER A 137 1.88 0.09 5.84
CA SER A 137 1.91 0.96 7.03
C SER A 137 0.76 0.71 8.01
N SER A 138 -0.27 -0.07 7.62
CA SER A 138 -1.43 -0.34 8.48
C SER A 138 -1.44 -1.73 9.11
N TRP A 139 -0.91 -2.73 8.41
CA TRP A 139 -0.98 -4.12 8.86
C TRP A 139 0.01 -4.39 10.00
N VAL A 140 -0.55 -4.80 11.14
CA VAL A 140 0.19 -5.10 12.36
C VAL A 140 1.02 -6.37 12.18
N ARG A 141 2.27 -6.30 12.60
CA ARG A 141 3.21 -7.42 12.73
C ARG A 141 3.27 -7.91 14.17
N THR A 142 3.45 -6.99 15.13
CA THR A 142 3.42 -7.30 16.55
C THR A 142 2.68 -6.24 17.35
N MET A 143 2.18 -6.64 18.52
CA MET A 143 1.72 -5.73 19.56
C MET A 143 2.38 -6.12 20.87
N ALA A 144 2.90 -5.12 21.56
CA ALA A 144 3.49 -5.28 22.89
C ALA A 144 2.81 -4.34 23.87
N VAL A 145 2.67 -4.76 25.13
CA VAL A 145 2.04 -3.94 26.16
C VAL A 145 2.99 -3.76 27.34
N VAL A 146 3.17 -2.51 27.73
CA VAL A 146 3.93 -2.15 28.92
C VAL A 146 2.94 -1.69 29.97
N ARG A 147 2.89 -2.40 31.11
CA ARG A 147 2.16 -1.94 32.28
C ARG A 147 3.08 -1.04 33.09
N PRO A 148 2.71 0.21 33.36
CA PRO A 148 3.52 1.08 34.19
C PRO A 148 3.60 0.52 35.61
N SER A 149 4.77 0.63 36.23
CA SER A 149 5.03 0.13 37.60
C SER A 149 4.16 0.83 38.65
N LYS A 150 3.61 2.01 38.33
CA LYS A 150 2.66 2.74 39.18
C LYS A 150 1.26 2.17 38.97
N LEU A 151 0.68 1.59 40.03
CA LEU A 151 -0.65 0.94 40.09
C LEU A 151 -1.84 1.68 39.45
N LYS A 152 -1.73 2.99 39.16
CA LYS A 152 -2.81 3.82 38.60
C LYS A 152 -2.55 4.35 37.19
N ALA A 153 -1.37 4.13 36.61
CA ALA A 153 -1.08 4.63 35.28
C ALA A 153 -1.63 3.69 34.19
N PRO A 154 -2.17 4.22 33.08
CA PRO A 154 -2.73 3.40 32.01
C PRO A 154 -1.64 2.58 31.32
N ALA A 155 -1.95 1.32 30.98
CA ALA A 155 -1.07 0.49 30.18
C ALA A 155 -0.81 1.13 28.81
N GLN A 156 0.41 0.99 28.31
CA GLN A 156 0.81 1.51 27.02
C GLN A 156 0.92 0.37 26.02
N LEU A 157 0.22 0.50 24.89
CA LEU A 157 0.24 -0.40 23.76
C LEU A 157 1.23 0.11 22.73
N TYR A 158 2.12 -0.77 22.27
CA TYR A 158 3.02 -0.52 21.16
C TYR A 158 2.56 -1.36 19.98
N ILE A 159 2.22 -0.70 18.88
CA ILE A 159 1.81 -1.38 17.64
C ILE A 159 2.95 -1.27 16.63
N GLU A 160 3.52 -2.41 16.27
CA GLU A 160 4.48 -2.53 15.20
C GLU A 160 3.78 -2.97 13.93
N VAL A 161 3.91 -2.17 12.86
CA VAL A 161 3.35 -2.48 11.54
C VAL A 161 4.44 -2.99 10.60
N SER A 162 4.03 -3.52 9.46
CA SER A 162 4.94 -4.10 8.45
C SER A 162 5.94 -3.09 7.88
N GLY A 163 5.60 -1.80 7.93
CA GLY A 163 6.46 -0.69 7.51
C GLY A 163 7.57 -0.34 8.51
N HIS A 164 7.49 -0.79 9.76
CA HIS A 164 8.45 -0.40 10.80
C HIS A 164 9.73 -1.26 10.80
N PRO A 165 10.87 -0.68 11.21
CA PRO A 165 12.02 -1.45 11.67
C PRO A 165 11.61 -2.41 12.79
N THR A 166 12.26 -3.58 12.87
CA THR A 166 11.98 -4.56 13.91
C THR A 166 12.29 -3.99 15.29
N GLY A 167 11.34 -4.14 16.22
CA GLY A 167 11.47 -3.61 17.59
C GLY A 167 11.02 -2.16 17.75
N TYR A 168 10.38 -1.58 16.74
CA TYR A 168 9.85 -0.21 16.77
C TYR A 168 8.33 -0.19 16.54
N GLY A 169 7.62 0.61 17.33
CA GLY A 169 6.17 0.67 17.28
C GLY A 169 5.62 2.07 17.52
N HIS A 170 4.35 2.23 17.17
CA HIS A 170 3.58 3.39 17.57
C HIS A 170 3.10 3.22 19.01
N PRO A 171 3.35 4.18 19.91
CA PRO A 171 2.89 4.11 21.28
C PRO A 171 1.48 4.69 21.39
N PHE A 172 0.57 3.92 21.98
CA PHE A 172 -0.81 4.32 22.27
C PHE A 172 -1.16 3.98 23.71
N LEU A 173 -2.11 4.71 24.30
CA LEU A 173 -2.66 4.33 25.59
C LEU A 173 -3.71 3.25 25.37
N MET A 174 -3.61 2.15 26.12
CA MET A 174 -4.51 0.99 25.98
C MET A 174 -5.98 1.38 26.21
N ARG A 175 -6.24 2.33 27.11
CA ARG A 175 -7.58 2.84 27.43
C ARG A 175 -8.26 3.58 26.27
N ASP A 176 -7.46 4.13 25.35
CA ASP A 176 -7.93 4.89 24.19
C ASP A 176 -8.06 3.98 22.96
N CYS A 177 -7.63 2.72 23.08
CA CYS A 177 -7.68 1.72 22.04
C CYS A 177 -8.93 0.84 22.18
N THR A 178 -9.67 0.71 21.09
CA THR A 178 -10.85 -0.16 20.98
C THR A 178 -10.57 -1.30 20.03
N LEU A 179 -10.76 -2.52 20.50
CA LEU A 179 -10.70 -3.72 19.68
C LEU A 179 -12.05 -3.98 19.03
N MET A 180 -12.06 -4.11 17.71
CA MET A 180 -13.26 -4.32 16.91
C MET A 180 -13.10 -5.49 15.93
N GLY A 181 -14.20 -6.20 15.68
CA GLY A 181 -14.24 -7.19 14.61
C GLY A 181 -14.37 -6.51 13.26
N TYR A 182 -13.68 -7.01 12.24
CA TYR A 182 -13.81 -6.43 10.91
C TYR A 182 -15.04 -6.98 10.19
N THR A 183 -15.99 -6.11 9.84
CA THR A 183 -17.29 -6.53 9.28
C THR A 183 -17.18 -7.10 7.87
N GLU A 184 -16.17 -6.70 7.09
CA GLU A 184 -16.02 -7.15 5.70
C GLU A 184 -15.15 -8.40 5.55
N ALA A 185 -14.28 -8.72 6.52
CA ALA A 185 -13.50 -9.95 6.52
C ALA A 185 -13.57 -10.64 7.87
N LYS A 186 -14.20 -11.82 7.91
CA LYS A 186 -14.50 -12.59 9.12
C LYS A 186 -13.24 -12.88 9.95
N ASP A 187 -12.08 -12.99 9.31
CA ASP A 187 -10.83 -13.42 9.94
C ASP A 187 -9.88 -12.27 10.27
N VAL A 188 -10.33 -11.02 10.17
CA VAL A 188 -9.54 -9.84 10.50
C VAL A 188 -10.11 -9.17 11.74
N MET A 189 -9.21 -8.76 12.64
CA MET A 189 -9.53 -7.88 13.74
C MET A 189 -8.84 -6.53 13.54
N LEU A 190 -9.37 -5.50 14.20
CA LEU A 190 -8.94 -4.12 14.06
C LEU A 190 -8.70 -3.54 15.44
N VAL A 191 -7.56 -2.89 15.62
CA VAL A 191 -7.35 -1.97 16.75
C VAL A 191 -7.66 -0.55 16.26
N ASN A 192 -8.72 0.04 16.79
CA ASN A 192 -9.02 1.45 16.59
C ASN A 192 -8.36 2.27 17.69
N THR A 193 -7.44 3.15 17.32
CA THR A 193 -6.71 4.03 18.25
C THR A 193 -7.41 5.38 18.45
N GLY A 194 -8.62 5.54 17.90
CA GLY A 194 -9.38 6.79 17.94
C GLY A 194 -8.94 7.74 16.83
N THR A 195 -7.92 8.55 17.09
CA THR A 195 -7.50 9.63 16.18
C THR A 195 -6.56 9.16 15.08
N GLU A 196 -5.68 8.21 15.40
CA GLU A 196 -4.55 7.85 14.53
C GLU A 196 -4.87 6.75 13.53
N GLY A 197 -6.02 6.10 13.68
CA GLY A 197 -6.58 5.18 12.70
C GLY A 197 -6.79 3.76 13.20
N LYS A 198 -7.05 2.88 12.24
CA LYS A 198 -7.41 1.49 12.46
C LYS A 198 -6.29 0.58 11.97
N PHE A 199 -5.86 -0.35 12.82
CA PHE A 199 -4.75 -1.24 12.57
C PHE A 199 -5.24 -2.69 12.42
N PRO A 200 -5.28 -3.23 11.18
CA PRO A 200 -5.60 -4.62 10.91
C PRO A 200 -4.60 -5.63 11.45
N PHE A 201 -5.13 -6.79 11.85
CA PHE A 201 -4.31 -7.98 12.07
C PHE A 201 -5.10 -9.27 11.89
N PHE A 202 -4.38 -10.37 11.61
CA PHE A 202 -4.94 -11.71 11.54
C PHE A 202 -4.71 -12.43 12.89
N PRO A 203 -5.76 -12.68 13.70
CA PRO A 203 -5.61 -13.45 14.94
C PRO A 203 -5.36 -14.95 14.69
N LEU A 204 -5.85 -15.50 13.56
CA LEU A 204 -5.68 -16.92 13.24
C LEU A 204 -4.22 -17.27 12.95
N GLY A 205 -3.74 -18.40 13.48
CA GLY A 205 -2.36 -18.85 13.30
C GLY A 205 -1.30 -17.90 13.88
N SER A 206 -1.70 -16.96 14.74
CA SER A 206 -0.81 -16.00 15.39
C SER A 206 -0.48 -16.42 16.82
N THR A 207 0.54 -15.82 17.40
CA THR A 207 0.82 -15.91 18.83
C THR A 207 0.07 -14.80 19.56
N ILE A 208 -0.80 -15.14 20.50
CA ILE A 208 -1.56 -14.19 21.31
C ILE A 208 -1.28 -14.44 22.78
N GLY A 209 -0.70 -13.45 23.46
CA GLY A 209 -0.30 -13.56 24.86
C GLY A 209 0.68 -14.69 25.14
N GLY A 210 1.63 -14.91 24.22
CA GLY A 210 2.62 -15.98 24.30
C GLY A 210 2.14 -17.38 23.90
N LYS A 211 0.85 -17.56 23.57
CA LYS A 211 0.29 -18.85 23.14
C LYS A 211 0.01 -18.86 21.63
N GLU A 212 0.42 -19.91 20.95
CA GLU A 212 0.06 -20.13 19.54
C GLU A 212 -1.42 -20.46 19.39
N MET A 213 -2.08 -19.72 18.50
CA MET A 213 -3.50 -19.88 18.21
C MET A 213 -3.71 -20.80 17.00
N PRO A 214 -4.82 -21.55 16.96
CA PRO A 214 -5.15 -22.39 15.81
C PRO A 214 -5.34 -21.53 14.54
N ALA A 215 -5.08 -22.14 13.39
CA ALA A 215 -5.27 -21.51 12.07
C ALA A 215 -6.75 -21.39 11.64
N LYS A 216 -7.68 -22.01 12.39
CA LYS A 216 -9.11 -22.05 12.07
C LYS A 216 -9.96 -21.86 13.34
N GLY A 217 -11.21 -21.43 13.13
CA GLY A 217 -12.21 -21.24 14.18
C GLY A 217 -12.07 -19.91 14.92
N ASP A 218 -12.95 -19.66 15.89
CA ASP A 218 -13.03 -18.36 16.57
C ASP A 218 -12.18 -18.27 17.85
N LEU A 219 -11.48 -19.34 18.23
CA LEU A 219 -10.72 -19.40 19.47
C LEU A 219 -9.67 -18.28 19.58
N ALA A 220 -9.00 -17.95 18.47
CA ALA A 220 -8.02 -16.87 18.44
C ALA A 220 -8.64 -15.50 18.75
N LYS A 221 -9.81 -15.23 18.16
CA LYS A 221 -10.56 -13.97 18.39
C LYS A 221 -11.04 -13.89 19.83
N ILE A 222 -11.60 -14.99 20.35
CA ILE A 222 -12.07 -15.08 21.74
C ILE A 222 -10.90 -14.85 22.72
N ASN A 223 -9.76 -15.50 22.49
CA ASN A 223 -8.58 -15.33 23.31
C ASN A 223 -8.04 -13.89 23.26
N MET A 224 -8.02 -13.29 22.07
CA MET A 224 -7.63 -11.90 21.89
C MET A 224 -8.55 -10.95 22.67
N LEU A 225 -9.88 -11.12 22.56
CA LEU A 225 -10.85 -10.31 23.30
C LEU A 225 -10.68 -10.45 24.81
N LYS A 226 -10.44 -11.67 25.30
CA LYS A 226 -10.22 -11.96 26.72
C LYS A 226 -8.98 -11.23 27.25
N ILE A 227 -7.85 -11.37 26.56
CA ILE A 227 -6.58 -10.74 26.97
C ILE A 227 -6.67 -9.22 26.84
N TRP A 228 -7.28 -8.71 25.76
CA TRP A 228 -7.48 -7.28 25.54
C TRP A 228 -8.25 -6.63 26.69
N LYS A 229 -9.35 -7.25 27.12
CA LYS A 229 -10.14 -6.79 28.27
C LYS A 229 -9.34 -6.84 29.57
N ALA A 230 -8.55 -7.89 29.79
CA ALA A 230 -7.68 -8.03 30.98
C ALA A 230 -6.54 -6.99 31.02
N LEU A 231 -6.17 -6.41 29.88
CA LEU A 231 -5.21 -5.33 29.77
C LEU A 231 -5.85 -3.94 29.87
N GLY A 232 -7.17 -3.86 30.04
CA GLY A 232 -7.92 -2.60 30.19
C GLY A 232 -8.29 -1.92 28.87
N GLY A 233 -8.20 -2.63 27.75
CA GLY A 233 -8.64 -2.13 26.46
C GLY A 233 -10.15 -2.18 26.29
N GLN A 234 -10.69 -1.27 25.47
CA GLN A 234 -12.11 -1.23 25.16
C GLN A 234 -12.46 -2.25 24.06
N ILE A 235 -13.66 -2.80 24.08
CA ILE A 235 -14.17 -3.67 23.02
C ILE A 235 -15.38 -2.99 22.42
N GLU A 236 -15.43 -2.88 21.09
CA GLU A 236 -16.60 -2.34 20.41
C GLU A 236 -17.80 -3.26 20.67
N ARG A 237 -18.77 -2.77 21.43
CA ARG A 237 -20.08 -3.42 21.58
C ARG A 237 -20.84 -3.10 20.29
N LYS A 238 -21.03 -4.09 19.43
CA LYS A 238 -21.94 -3.93 18.28
C LYS A 238 -23.31 -3.50 18.78
N TYR A 239 -23.81 -2.38 18.25
CA TYR A 239 -25.23 -2.06 18.19
C TYR A 239 -25.87 -2.81 17.01
#